data_AF-A0A653U1B4-F1
#
_entry.id   AF-A0A653U1B4-F1
#
_cell.length_a   1.000
_cell.length_b   1.000
_cell.length_c   1.000
_cell.angle_alpha   90.00
_cell.angle_beta   90.00
_cell.angle_gamma   90.00
#
_symmetry.space_group_name_H-M   'P 1'
#
loop_
_entity.id
_entity.type
_entity.pdbx_description
1 polymer ?
#
loop_
_entity_poly.entity_id
_entity_poly.type
_entity_poly.pdbx_seq_one_letter_code
_entity_poly.pdbx_strand_id
1 'polypeptide(L)'
;MSGTAPGGHLAEPGTSPRGIRWSGTRAFLLECRSLADVVAMHARLTSEPLPGQVEALAAAETLALSFTHRGAAQSAAEVLRAWGPVEGHVQAGGLVEIEVVYDGEDLDEVGELTGLGRDGLIRWHTETAWIGAFGGFAPGFTYLVPADNPADNPADNSADHPGDGRTLDIPRRDSPRTTVPAGSVALAGRFSAVYPRSSPGGWQLIGRTNATLWDLNRSAPALVAPGDRVRYRAVRDQARISAGGNTDPGTTPAGTAATGTGPAVVIEHPGLQSLIQDLGRPGQGDLGVSAAGAADAGSARQANRIVGNAPGAAVIETLLGGLRLRARGHQVLALAGAEAPAVITAVAGGLPADRVVARRTPFALYDGEVLEIGEPTAGLRTYVAVRGGLEANVVLGSRSTDTMSGLGPAPLVAGTEVPVGARAGYAAVGSDEPPLRRMPRSGATTELRVVPGPRDDWFGPAGLDRLAGQDWHVTDQSNRIGVRLAVSPGRTPEADKPLERIQEGELASEGAVAGALQVPPSGLPVLFLADHPVTGGYPVVGVVVPEDLTLAAQLPPGARVRFVLTTLSATTPSATTPPETTPSATIFSETVPERTDP
;
A
#
# COMPACT_ATOMS: atom_id res chain seq x y z
N MET A 1 31.10 35.28 54.29
CA MET A 1 31.06 33.84 53.98
C MET A 1 29.90 33.63 53.05
N SER A 2 30.22 33.39 51.78
CA SER A 2 29.30 33.17 50.67
C SER A 2 28.68 31.78 50.75
N GLY A 3 27.44 31.65 50.26
CA GLY A 3 26.75 30.38 50.09
C GLY A 3 25.65 30.54 49.06
N THR A 4 26.06 30.65 47.81
CA THR A 4 25.22 30.71 46.60
C THR A 4 24.53 29.37 46.39
N ALA A 5 23.20 29.35 46.27
CA ALA A 5 22.43 28.16 45.90
C ALA A 5 22.69 27.80 44.42
N PRO A 6 22.81 26.51 44.07
CA PRO A 6 23.03 26.10 42.69
C PRO A 6 21.75 26.29 41.86
N GLY A 7 21.95 26.81 40.65
CA GLY A 7 20.89 27.18 39.72
C GLY A 7 20.02 26.01 39.28
N GLY A 8 18.74 26.30 39.09
CA GLY A 8 17.78 25.39 38.48
C GLY A 8 18.18 25.10 37.04
N HIS A 9 18.34 23.82 36.71
CA HIS A 9 18.22 23.35 35.34
C HIS A 9 16.81 23.70 34.86
N LEU A 10 16.72 24.61 33.88
CA LEU A 10 15.53 24.72 33.05
C LEU A 10 15.35 23.38 32.34
N ALA A 11 14.28 22.67 32.69
CA ALA A 11 13.88 21.46 31.97
C ALA A 11 13.65 21.83 30.50
N GLU A 12 14.29 21.09 29.60
CA GLU A 12 14.03 21.24 28.16
C GLU A 12 12.56 20.94 27.86
N PRO A 13 11.93 21.67 26.92
CA PRO A 13 10.51 21.52 26.61
C PRO A 13 10.29 20.14 26.01
N GLY A 14 9.75 19.24 26.82
CA GLY A 14 9.60 17.87 26.40
C GLY A 14 8.66 17.68 25.18
N THR A 15 8.82 16.53 24.52
CA THR A 15 8.21 16.08 23.25
C THR A 15 6.79 15.49 23.43
N SER A 16 5.76 16.34 23.47
CA SER A 16 4.36 15.89 23.40
C SER A 16 3.77 16.13 22.01
N PRO A 17 2.93 15.21 21.48
CA PRO A 17 2.26 15.42 20.18
C PRO A 17 1.44 16.73 20.20
N ARG A 18 1.48 17.46 19.08
CA ARG A 18 0.67 18.67 18.83
C ARG A 18 -0.82 18.35 18.73
N GLY A 19 -1.15 17.21 18.15
CA GLY A 19 -2.55 16.82 17.91
C GLY A 19 -2.69 15.45 17.27
N ILE A 20 -3.93 14.95 17.27
CA ILE A 20 -4.33 13.73 16.58
C ILE A 20 -5.30 14.10 15.46
N ARG A 21 -4.98 13.69 14.23
CA ARG A 21 -5.78 13.91 13.03
C ARG A 21 -6.27 12.56 12.51
N TRP A 22 -7.58 12.33 12.54
CA TRP A 22 -8.11 11.02 12.12
C TRP A 22 -7.96 10.81 10.61
N SER A 23 -7.56 9.60 10.25
CA SER A 23 -7.43 9.12 8.87
C SER A 23 -8.32 7.89 8.73
N GLY A 24 -9.64 8.14 8.70
CA GLY A 24 -10.65 7.09 8.76
C GLY A 24 -10.91 6.58 10.18
N THR A 25 -11.50 5.39 10.29
CA THR A 25 -11.96 4.83 11.57
C THR A 25 -10.94 3.92 12.28
N ARG A 26 -9.84 3.59 11.61
CA ARG A 26 -8.82 2.65 12.10
C ARG A 26 -7.38 3.18 12.01
N ALA A 27 -7.22 4.45 11.66
CA ALA A 27 -5.91 5.09 11.58
C ALA A 27 -6.01 6.58 11.90
N PHE A 28 -4.89 7.17 12.31
CA PHE A 28 -4.74 8.60 12.54
C PHE A 28 -3.29 9.04 12.39
N LEU A 29 -3.08 10.32 12.12
CA LEU A 29 -1.78 10.98 12.18
C LEU A 29 -1.60 11.59 13.57
N LEU A 30 -0.45 11.34 14.18
CA LEU A 30 0.08 12.12 15.28
C LEU A 30 0.92 13.25 14.72
N GLU A 31 0.49 14.49 14.93
CA GLU A 31 1.29 15.67 14.57
C GLU A 31 2.35 15.91 15.64
N CYS A 32 3.60 15.95 15.25
CA CYS A 32 4.73 16.15 16.16
C CYS A 32 5.24 17.60 16.06
N ARG A 33 6.01 18.07 17.07
CA ARG A 33 6.51 19.45 17.06
C ARG A 33 7.77 19.62 16.23
N SER A 34 8.52 18.53 16.09
CA SER A 34 9.81 18.46 15.41
C SER A 34 9.99 17.09 14.77
N LEU A 35 10.99 16.96 13.90
CA LEU A 35 11.38 15.66 13.35
C LEU A 35 12.00 14.76 14.44
N ALA A 36 12.73 15.33 15.40
CA ALA A 36 13.29 14.58 16.52
C ALA A 36 12.18 13.91 17.35
N ASP A 37 11.06 14.61 17.57
CA ASP A 37 9.88 14.05 18.23
C ASP A 37 9.32 12.86 17.44
N VAL A 38 9.24 12.96 16.10
CA VAL A 38 8.77 11.86 15.24
C VAL A 38 9.67 10.64 15.41
N VAL A 39 11.00 10.81 15.31
CA VAL A 39 11.96 9.70 15.44
C VAL A 39 11.88 9.06 16.82
N ALA A 40 11.84 9.87 17.88
CA ALA A 40 11.73 9.38 19.26
C ALA A 40 10.41 8.61 19.51
N MET A 41 9.28 9.15 19.06
CA MET A 41 7.98 8.51 19.21
C MET A 41 7.87 7.24 18.36
N HIS A 42 8.40 7.26 17.14
CA HIS A 42 8.48 6.09 16.25
C HIS A 42 9.28 4.96 16.88
N ALA A 43 10.47 5.24 17.41
CA ALA A 43 11.32 4.25 18.08
C ALA A 43 10.59 3.61 19.29
N ARG A 44 9.89 4.42 20.08
CA ARG A 44 9.08 3.92 21.20
C ARG A 44 7.92 3.05 20.73
N LEU A 45 7.14 3.49 19.75
CA LEU A 45 5.98 2.74 19.25
C LEU A 45 6.35 1.49 18.46
N THR A 46 7.60 1.42 17.98
CA THR A 46 8.17 0.22 17.35
C THR A 46 8.63 -0.80 18.40
N SER A 47 9.28 -0.35 19.47
CA SER A 47 9.74 -1.23 20.56
C SER A 47 8.61 -1.68 21.50
N GLU A 48 7.64 -0.81 21.73
CA GLU A 48 6.48 -1.02 22.60
C GLU A 48 5.18 -0.69 21.85
N PRO A 49 4.75 -1.54 20.90
CA PRO A 49 3.54 -1.29 20.12
C PRO A 49 2.28 -1.28 21.00
N LEU A 50 1.36 -0.39 20.68
CA LEU A 50 0.07 -0.30 21.36
C LEU A 50 -0.82 -1.53 21.03
N PRO A 51 -1.75 -1.92 21.91
CA PRO A 51 -2.66 -3.03 21.64
C PRO A 51 -3.41 -2.87 20.31
N GLY A 52 -3.22 -3.83 19.40
CA GLY A 52 -3.85 -3.83 18.09
C GLY A 52 -3.26 -2.86 17.07
N GLN A 53 -2.11 -2.23 17.37
CA GLN A 53 -1.29 -1.48 16.40
C GLN A 53 -0.82 -2.42 15.29
N VAL A 54 -0.96 -1.97 14.06
CA VAL A 54 -0.55 -2.69 12.85
C VAL A 54 0.68 -2.02 12.24
N GLU A 55 0.65 -0.69 12.12
CA GLU A 55 1.75 0.10 11.57
C GLU A 55 1.98 1.36 12.40
N ALA A 56 3.23 1.81 12.41
CA ALA A 56 3.68 3.11 12.89
C ALA A 56 4.64 3.69 11.84
N LEU A 57 4.12 4.52 10.94
CA LEU A 57 4.89 5.07 9.82
C LEU A 57 5.31 6.51 10.10
N ALA A 58 6.62 6.72 10.26
CA ALA A 58 7.18 8.06 10.38
C ALA A 58 7.20 8.76 9.01
N ALA A 59 6.76 10.02 8.97
CA ALA A 59 6.70 10.80 7.75
C ALA A 59 6.82 12.30 8.07
N ALA A 60 8.03 12.84 7.87
CA ALA A 60 8.38 14.23 8.14
C ALA A 60 8.00 14.73 9.54
N GLU A 61 6.85 15.41 9.68
CA GLU A 61 6.37 15.98 10.94
C GLU A 61 5.22 15.18 11.56
N THR A 62 4.91 14.01 10.98
CA THR A 62 3.81 13.16 11.41
C THR A 62 4.25 11.72 11.66
N LEU A 63 3.52 11.04 12.54
CA LEU A 63 3.57 9.59 12.69
C LEU A 63 2.16 9.03 12.39
N ALA A 64 2.03 8.28 11.30
CA ALA A 64 0.78 7.62 10.93
C ALA A 64 0.67 6.27 11.66
N LEU A 65 -0.40 6.10 12.44
CA LEU A 65 -0.67 4.85 13.15
C LEU A 65 -1.92 4.19 12.58
N SER A 66 -1.83 2.89 12.30
CA SER A 66 -2.97 2.07 11.86
C SER A 66 -3.22 0.91 12.82
N PHE A 67 -4.48 0.48 12.91
CA PHE A 67 -4.94 -0.48 13.90
C PHE A 67 -5.85 -1.54 13.28
N THR A 68 -5.85 -2.72 13.90
CA THR A 68 -6.65 -3.88 13.45
C THR A 68 -8.15 -3.58 13.37
N HIS A 69 -8.66 -2.75 14.28
CA HIS A 69 -10.08 -2.42 14.41
C HIS A 69 -10.27 -1.05 15.10
N ARG A 70 -11.48 -0.49 14.97
CA ARG A 70 -11.83 0.84 15.48
C ARG A 70 -11.58 1.00 16.98
N GLY A 71 -11.93 -0.02 17.77
CA GLY A 71 -11.77 0.01 19.23
C GLY A 71 -10.30 0.23 19.65
N ALA A 72 -9.38 -0.53 19.06
CA ALA A 72 -7.95 -0.34 19.29
C ALA A 72 -7.47 1.08 18.92
N ALA A 73 -7.91 1.62 17.78
CA ALA A 73 -7.54 2.98 17.38
C ALA A 73 -8.04 4.04 18.38
N GLN A 74 -9.28 3.89 18.87
CA GLN A 74 -9.85 4.80 19.86
C GLN A 74 -9.10 4.75 21.19
N SER A 75 -8.85 3.55 21.72
CA SER A 75 -8.07 3.38 22.95
C SER A 75 -6.64 3.89 22.82
N ALA A 76 -5.99 3.65 21.67
CA ALA A 76 -4.66 4.18 21.39
C ALA A 76 -4.64 5.71 21.38
N ALA A 77 -5.61 6.35 20.73
CA ALA A 77 -5.72 7.81 20.70
C ALA A 77 -5.91 8.42 22.11
N GLU A 78 -6.66 7.76 23.00
CA GLU A 78 -6.80 8.19 24.39
C GLU A 78 -5.49 8.08 25.17
N VAL A 79 -4.79 6.94 25.03
CA VAL A 79 -3.48 6.72 25.65
C VAL A 79 -2.47 7.76 25.18
N LEU A 80 -2.37 8.00 23.88
CA LEU A 80 -1.40 8.92 23.28
C LEU A 80 -1.66 10.39 23.62
N ARG A 81 -2.93 10.79 23.81
CA ARG A 81 -3.26 12.14 24.33
C ARG A 81 -2.81 12.34 25.77
N ALA A 82 -2.77 11.26 26.55
CA ALA A 82 -2.30 11.28 27.93
C ALA A 82 -0.77 11.14 28.04
N TRP A 83 -0.06 10.87 26.93
CA TRP A 83 1.39 10.81 26.96
C TRP A 83 1.98 12.19 27.24
N GLY A 84 2.66 12.27 28.38
CA GLY A 84 3.58 13.36 28.64
C GLY A 84 4.75 13.34 27.66
N PRO A 85 5.60 14.37 27.72
CA PRO A 85 6.75 14.43 26.86
C PRO A 85 7.67 13.21 26.99
N VAL A 86 8.19 12.72 25.86
CA VAL A 86 9.04 11.53 25.79
C VAL A 86 10.51 11.92 25.70
N GLU A 87 11.29 11.70 26.76
CA GLU A 87 12.76 11.77 26.64
C GLU A 87 13.24 10.64 25.73
N GLY A 88 13.47 10.97 24.46
CA GLY A 88 13.92 10.01 23.46
C GLY A 88 15.42 10.11 23.27
N HIS A 89 16.19 9.27 23.97
CA HIS A 89 17.50 8.90 23.46
C HIS A 89 17.28 7.86 22.37
N VAL A 90 17.44 8.25 21.10
CA VAL A 90 17.50 7.29 20.01
C VAL A 90 18.74 6.43 20.28
N GLN A 91 18.55 5.17 20.65
CA GLN A 91 19.67 4.21 20.63
C GLN A 91 20.13 4.14 19.17
N ALA A 92 21.30 4.73 18.90
CA ALA A 92 21.83 4.80 17.55
C ALA A 92 21.95 3.38 16.97
N GLY A 93 21.31 3.16 15.81
CA GLY A 93 21.39 1.91 15.07
C GLY A 93 22.79 1.62 14.55
N GLY A 94 22.87 0.67 13.62
CA GLY A 94 24.14 0.32 12.97
C GLY A 94 24.75 1.52 12.25
N LEU A 95 26.08 1.58 12.15
CA LEU A 95 26.74 2.50 11.22
C LEU A 95 26.81 1.85 9.84
N VAL A 96 26.21 2.51 8.85
CA VAL A 96 26.22 2.12 7.44
C VAL A 96 27.13 3.09 6.68
N GLU A 97 28.19 2.58 6.07
CA GLU A 97 29.03 3.37 5.18
C GLU A 97 28.56 3.23 3.73
N ILE A 98 28.31 4.35 3.07
CA ILE A 98 27.90 4.40 1.66
C ILE A 98 29.00 5.11 0.87
N GLU A 99 29.68 4.37 0.01
CA GLU A 99 30.66 4.95 -0.90
C GLU A 99 29.96 5.67 -2.06
N VAL A 100 30.40 6.88 -2.38
CA VAL A 100 29.78 7.76 -3.38
C VAL A 100 30.82 8.28 -4.36
N VAL A 101 30.53 8.13 -5.65
CA VAL A 101 31.20 8.91 -6.70
C VAL A 101 30.43 10.22 -6.84
N TYR A 102 31.07 11.34 -6.51
CA TYR A 102 30.46 12.67 -6.57
C TYR A 102 30.58 13.25 -7.99
N ASP A 103 29.74 12.73 -8.88
CA ASP A 103 29.62 13.12 -10.29
C ASP A 103 28.17 13.46 -10.68
N GLY A 104 27.33 13.80 -9.69
CA GLY A 104 25.92 14.11 -9.92
C GLY A 104 25.73 15.36 -10.77
N GLU A 105 24.66 15.36 -11.58
CA GLU A 105 24.33 16.42 -12.52
C GLU A 105 24.16 17.79 -11.85
N ASP A 106 23.65 17.82 -10.62
CA ASP A 106 23.33 19.06 -9.88
C ASP A 106 24.44 19.45 -8.90
N LEU A 107 25.54 18.70 -8.83
CA LEU A 107 26.58 18.88 -7.80
C LEU A 107 27.18 20.30 -7.79
N ASP A 108 27.53 20.82 -8.96
CA ASP A 108 28.12 22.16 -9.07
C ASP A 108 27.08 23.25 -8.78
N GLU A 109 25.85 23.10 -9.30
CA GLU A 109 24.73 24.03 -9.06
C GLU A 109 24.37 24.12 -7.56
N VAL A 110 24.29 22.98 -6.86
CA VAL A 110 24.05 22.97 -5.41
C VAL A 110 25.23 23.57 -4.64
N GLY A 111 26.46 23.34 -5.09
CA GLY A 111 27.65 23.97 -4.54
C GLY A 111 27.59 25.49 -4.60
N GLU A 112 27.14 26.05 -5.73
CA GLU A 112 26.92 27.49 -5.91
C GLU A 112 25.76 27.99 -5.06
N LEU A 113 24.61 27.29 -5.08
CA LEU A 113 23.40 27.66 -4.34
C LEU A 113 23.64 27.74 -2.83
N THR A 114 24.49 26.86 -2.29
CA THR A 114 24.85 26.82 -0.87
C THR A 114 26.02 27.74 -0.49
N GLY A 115 26.72 28.29 -1.49
CA GLY A 115 27.93 29.09 -1.31
C GLY A 115 29.18 28.30 -0.89
N LEU A 116 29.12 26.97 -0.88
CA LEU A 116 30.24 26.10 -0.50
C LEU A 116 31.16 25.77 -1.68
N GLY A 117 30.67 25.93 -2.92
CA GLY A 117 31.29 25.37 -4.12
C GLY A 117 31.28 23.84 -4.11
N ARG A 118 31.77 23.25 -5.20
CA ARG A 118 31.81 21.79 -5.38
C ARG A 118 32.51 21.05 -4.24
N ASP A 119 33.77 21.38 -3.99
CA ASP A 119 34.59 20.67 -3.00
C ASP A 119 34.08 20.88 -1.57
N GLY A 120 33.55 22.08 -1.28
CA GLY A 120 32.94 22.39 0.01
C GLY A 120 31.68 21.57 0.25
N LEU A 121 30.82 21.39 -0.75
CA LEU A 121 29.62 20.58 -0.64
C LEU A 121 29.96 19.09 -0.45
N ILE A 122 30.93 18.56 -1.20
CA ILE A 122 31.40 17.18 -1.05
C ILE A 122 31.88 16.96 0.39
N ARG A 123 32.77 17.84 0.87
CA ARG A 123 33.32 17.78 2.23
C ARG A 123 32.21 17.81 3.29
N TRP A 124 31.29 18.78 3.18
CA TRP A 124 30.13 18.88 4.08
C TRP A 124 29.30 17.59 4.09
N HIS A 125 28.97 17.02 2.93
CA HIS A 125 28.16 15.81 2.84
C HIS A 125 28.86 14.58 3.45
N THR A 126 30.18 14.45 3.29
CA THR A 126 30.96 13.33 3.83
C THR A 126 31.29 13.45 5.32
N GLU A 127 31.46 14.67 5.83
CA GLU A 127 31.78 14.94 7.24
C GLU A 127 30.52 15.00 8.12
N THR A 128 29.35 15.25 7.52
CA THR A 128 28.06 15.18 8.21
C THR A 128 27.78 13.74 8.65
N ALA A 129 27.53 13.56 9.95
CA ALA A 129 26.94 12.32 10.47
C ALA A 129 25.45 12.33 10.15
N TRP A 130 24.97 11.33 9.42
CA TRP A 130 23.57 11.22 9.00
C TRP A 130 22.84 10.20 9.85
N ILE A 131 21.55 10.42 10.11
CA ILE A 131 20.64 9.48 10.77
C ILE A 131 19.48 9.18 9.82
N GLY A 132 19.16 7.90 9.65
CA GLY A 132 17.93 7.47 8.99
C GLY A 132 16.72 7.95 9.78
N ALA A 133 16.04 9.00 9.32
CA ALA A 133 14.91 9.57 10.02
C ALA A 133 13.65 8.72 9.83
N PHE A 134 13.33 8.39 8.58
CA PHE A 134 12.17 7.57 8.23
C PHE A 134 12.29 7.03 6.80
N GLY A 135 11.59 5.94 6.50
CA GLY A 135 11.43 5.41 5.14
C GLY A 135 10.10 5.84 4.51
N GLY A 136 9.66 5.18 3.45
CA GLY A 136 8.27 5.32 2.99
C GLY A 136 8.03 5.90 1.60
N PHE A 137 9.06 6.30 0.85
CA PHE A 137 8.86 6.73 -0.54
C PHE A 137 8.75 5.53 -1.50
N ALA A 138 9.64 4.56 -1.30
CA ALA A 138 9.72 3.32 -2.06
C ALA A 138 10.46 2.28 -1.20
N PRO A 139 10.38 0.98 -1.53
CA PRO A 139 11.17 -0.06 -0.86
C PRO A 139 12.65 0.30 -0.77
N GLY A 140 13.15 0.49 0.47
CA GLY A 140 14.55 0.82 0.75
C GLY A 140 14.96 2.28 0.53
N PHE A 141 14.00 3.20 0.30
CA PHE A 141 14.27 4.63 0.30
C PHE A 141 14.16 5.17 1.72
N THR A 142 15.25 5.70 2.27
CA THR A 142 15.33 6.25 3.62
C THR A 142 15.76 7.71 3.57
N TYR A 143 14.99 8.58 4.22
CA TYR A 143 15.30 9.99 4.39
C TYR A 143 16.32 10.15 5.50
N LEU A 144 17.47 10.75 5.18
CA LEU A 144 18.54 10.98 6.13
C LEU A 144 18.56 12.44 6.56
N VAL A 145 18.82 12.68 7.84
CA VAL A 145 19.04 14.03 8.39
C VAL A 145 20.37 14.12 9.11
N PRO A 146 20.98 15.32 9.23
CA PRO A 146 22.15 15.51 10.07
C PRO A 146 21.85 15.11 11.53
N ALA A 147 22.81 14.45 12.18
CA ALA A 147 22.75 14.18 13.62
C ALA A 147 22.90 15.48 14.40
N ASP A 148 22.04 15.71 15.39
CA ASP A 148 22.06 16.93 16.22
C ASP A 148 23.21 16.94 17.25
N ASN A 149 23.84 15.80 17.55
CA ASN A 149 24.85 15.67 18.61
C ASN A 149 26.23 15.21 18.09
N PRO A 150 27.33 15.96 18.36
CA PRO A 150 28.70 15.54 18.04
C PRO A 150 29.12 14.18 18.61
N ALA A 151 28.54 13.75 19.74
CA ALA A 151 28.85 12.46 20.37
C ALA A 151 28.36 11.24 19.58
N ASP A 152 27.41 11.43 18.65
CA ASP A 152 26.93 10.37 17.75
C ASP A 152 27.84 10.15 16.53
N ASN A 153 28.88 10.98 16.40
CA ASN A 153 29.95 10.85 15.41
C ASN A 153 31.15 10.09 16.00
N PRO A 154 31.32 8.78 15.74
CA PRO A 154 32.36 7.97 16.38
C PRO A 154 33.77 8.23 15.83
N ALA A 155 33.96 9.23 14.96
CA ALA A 155 35.22 9.44 14.27
C ALA A 155 36.26 10.27 15.04
N ASP A 156 35.93 11.04 16.08
CA ASP A 156 36.99 11.88 16.64
C ASP A 156 36.77 12.45 18.05
N ASN A 157 37.76 12.21 18.93
CA ASN A 157 37.95 12.92 20.20
C ASN A 157 38.93 14.11 20.03
N SER A 158 39.23 14.53 18.80
CA SER A 158 40.09 15.68 18.52
C SER A 158 39.29 16.97 18.40
N ALA A 159 39.80 18.02 19.04
CA ALA A 159 39.17 19.33 19.16
C ALA A 159 39.25 20.19 17.87
N ASP A 160 39.63 19.60 16.73
CA ASP A 160 39.81 20.29 15.44
C ASP A 160 38.77 19.80 14.42
N HIS A 161 37.51 20.22 14.56
CA HIS A 161 36.46 19.99 13.57
C HIS A 161 36.09 21.29 12.84
N PRO A 162 36.30 21.40 11.52
CA PRO A 162 35.82 22.52 10.71
C PRO A 162 34.51 22.21 9.95
N GLY A 163 33.81 21.12 10.29
CA GLY A 163 32.41 20.95 9.93
C GLY A 163 31.57 21.83 10.84
N ASP A 164 31.09 22.97 10.35
CA ASP A 164 30.41 24.01 11.14
C ASP A 164 29.05 23.60 11.74
N GLY A 165 28.66 22.32 11.69
CA GLY A 165 27.36 21.82 12.14
C GLY A 165 26.18 22.43 11.37
N ARG A 166 26.41 23.04 10.20
CA ARG A 166 25.38 23.76 9.45
C ARG A 166 24.45 22.79 8.75
N THR A 167 23.20 22.81 9.17
CA THR A 167 22.07 22.25 8.43
C THR A 167 21.81 23.12 7.20
N LEU A 168 21.90 22.53 6.01
CA LEU A 168 21.55 23.19 4.75
C LEU A 168 20.08 22.90 4.41
N ASP A 169 19.39 23.89 3.87
CA ASP A 169 18.03 23.75 3.33
C ASP A 169 18.09 23.95 1.80
N ILE A 170 18.09 22.84 1.06
CA ILE A 170 18.37 22.81 -0.39
C ILE A 170 17.05 22.68 -1.16
N PRO A 171 16.64 23.65 -1.99
CA PRO A 171 15.39 23.55 -2.72
C PRO A 171 15.41 22.37 -3.70
N ARG A 172 14.22 21.77 -3.89
CA ARG A 172 13.99 20.85 -5.01
C ARG A 172 14.09 21.62 -6.33
N ARG A 173 14.28 20.89 -7.43
CA ARG A 173 14.12 21.45 -8.78
C ARG A 173 12.69 21.93 -9.01
N ASP A 174 12.55 23.07 -9.68
CA ASP A 174 11.25 23.62 -10.08
C ASP A 174 10.44 22.68 -10.96
N SER A 175 11.14 21.87 -11.76
CA SER A 175 10.55 20.79 -12.56
C SER A 175 11.18 19.44 -12.19
N PRO A 176 10.39 18.45 -11.76
CA PRO A 176 10.92 17.14 -11.41
C PRO A 176 11.38 16.39 -12.67
N ARG A 177 12.46 15.61 -12.53
CA ARG A 177 12.90 14.68 -13.59
C ARG A 177 11.85 13.60 -13.79
N THR A 178 11.61 13.25 -15.04
CA THR A 178 10.78 12.09 -15.41
C THR A 178 11.41 10.79 -14.95
N THR A 179 12.74 10.74 -14.82
CA THR A 179 13.48 9.57 -14.36
C THR A 179 14.77 9.99 -13.66
N VAL A 180 14.93 9.52 -12.42
CA VAL A 180 16.16 9.53 -11.63
C VAL A 180 16.68 8.10 -11.59
N PRO A 181 17.95 7.84 -11.97
CA PRO A 181 18.53 6.50 -11.94
C PRO A 181 18.59 5.88 -10.53
N ALA A 182 18.56 4.55 -10.47
CA ALA A 182 18.87 3.82 -9.23
C ALA A 182 20.32 4.07 -8.80
N GLY A 183 20.54 4.20 -7.50
CA GLY A 183 21.84 4.51 -6.90
C GLY A 183 22.19 6.01 -6.91
N SER A 184 21.35 6.89 -7.44
CA SER A 184 21.57 8.34 -7.35
C SER A 184 21.50 8.82 -5.90
N VAL A 185 22.52 9.55 -5.47
CA VAL A 185 22.61 10.22 -4.17
C VAL A 185 22.14 11.65 -4.34
N ALA A 186 21.19 12.09 -3.52
CA ALA A 186 20.50 13.35 -3.74
C ALA A 186 20.19 14.13 -2.45
N LEU A 187 20.00 15.44 -2.61
CA LEU A 187 19.66 16.40 -1.56
C LEU A 187 18.34 17.12 -1.87
N ALA A 188 17.50 17.30 -0.84
CA ALA A 188 16.36 18.22 -0.89
C ALA A 188 15.88 18.58 0.53
N GLY A 189 15.51 19.84 0.72
CA GLY A 189 15.34 20.43 2.04
C GLY A 189 16.58 20.20 2.90
N ARG A 190 16.35 19.76 4.14
CA ARG A 190 17.37 19.28 5.08
C ARG A 190 17.80 17.82 4.88
N PHE A 191 17.30 17.14 3.86
CA PHE A 191 17.46 15.69 3.72
C PHE A 191 18.52 15.30 2.70
N SER A 192 19.19 14.18 2.98
CA SER A 192 19.93 13.37 2.01
C SER A 192 19.24 12.02 1.82
N ALA A 193 19.36 11.42 0.65
CA ALA A 193 18.84 10.08 0.38
C ALA A 193 19.54 9.43 -0.81
N VAL A 194 19.37 8.12 -0.94
CA VAL A 194 19.77 7.36 -2.12
C VAL A 194 18.54 6.73 -2.77
N TYR A 195 18.37 6.94 -4.07
CA TYR A 195 17.28 6.34 -4.84
C TYR A 195 17.53 4.82 -4.99
N PRO A 196 16.71 3.93 -4.39
CA PRO A 196 16.95 2.48 -4.47
C PRO A 196 16.60 1.89 -5.84
N ARG A 197 15.78 2.61 -6.62
CA ARG A 197 15.29 2.23 -7.94
C ARG A 197 15.11 3.44 -8.83
N SER A 198 14.93 3.18 -10.13
CA SER A 198 14.58 4.23 -11.09
C SER A 198 13.17 4.76 -10.82
N SER A 199 13.03 6.08 -10.62
CA SER A 199 11.75 6.75 -10.37
C SER A 199 11.78 8.22 -10.78
N PRO A 200 10.64 8.86 -11.08
CA PRO A 200 10.59 10.33 -11.18
C PRO A 200 11.02 11.01 -9.87
N GLY A 201 11.60 12.21 -9.94
CA GLY A 201 12.08 12.90 -8.75
C GLY A 201 12.63 14.30 -9.01
N GLY A 202 12.39 15.22 -8.08
CA GLY A 202 12.87 16.61 -8.16
C GLY A 202 14.03 16.93 -7.22
N TRP A 203 14.67 15.92 -6.61
CA TRP A 203 15.81 16.16 -5.71
C TRP A 203 17.07 16.47 -6.52
N GLN A 204 17.97 17.23 -5.92
CA GLN A 204 19.23 17.62 -6.53
C GLN A 204 20.23 16.47 -6.43
N LEU A 205 20.69 15.96 -7.57
CA LEU A 205 21.58 14.80 -7.68
C LEU A 205 23.03 15.24 -7.52
N ILE A 206 23.68 14.79 -6.45
CA ILE A 206 25.07 15.17 -6.12
C ILE A 206 26.08 14.07 -6.40
N GLY A 207 25.63 12.84 -6.63
CA GLY A 207 26.51 11.71 -6.93
C GLY A 207 25.75 10.42 -7.15
N ARG A 208 26.49 9.32 -7.15
CA ARG A 208 25.95 7.96 -7.31
C ARG A 208 26.71 6.94 -6.47
N THR A 209 26.04 5.84 -6.14
CA THR A 209 26.60 4.70 -5.42
C THR A 209 26.18 3.39 -6.06
N ASN A 210 27.05 2.38 -5.97
CA ASN A 210 26.76 0.99 -6.30
C ASN A 210 26.18 0.19 -5.12
N ALA A 211 25.97 0.81 -3.96
CA ALA A 211 25.33 0.16 -2.82
C ALA A 211 23.95 -0.39 -3.22
N THR A 212 23.63 -1.60 -2.76
CA THR A 212 22.29 -2.19 -2.93
C THR A 212 21.43 -1.81 -1.73
N LEU A 213 20.52 -0.85 -1.91
CA LEU A 213 19.71 -0.27 -0.83
C LEU A 213 18.56 -1.21 -0.41
N TRP A 214 18.14 -2.11 -1.30
CA TRP A 214 17.07 -3.07 -1.06
C TRP A 214 17.47 -4.47 -1.53
N ASP A 215 17.41 -5.47 -0.65
CA ASP A 215 17.73 -6.86 -0.96
C ASP A 215 16.93 -7.83 -0.07
N LEU A 216 16.00 -8.57 -0.67
CA LEU A 216 15.13 -9.52 0.04
C LEU A 216 15.88 -10.73 0.62
N ASN A 217 17.14 -10.97 0.25
CA ASN A 217 17.94 -12.08 0.79
C ASN A 217 18.65 -11.72 2.09
N ARG A 218 18.62 -10.45 2.51
CA ARG A 218 19.17 -10.00 3.80
C ARG A 218 18.20 -10.27 4.93
N SER A 219 18.73 -10.33 6.16
CA SER A 219 17.91 -10.36 7.37
C SER A 219 17.06 -9.09 7.53
N ALA A 220 17.61 -7.94 7.15
CA ALA A 220 16.90 -6.68 7.00
C ALA A 220 16.94 -6.26 5.52
N PRO A 221 15.80 -6.18 4.82
CA PRO A 221 15.79 -5.91 3.38
C PRO A 221 16.34 -4.54 3.01
N ALA A 222 16.03 -3.51 3.80
CA ALA A 222 16.58 -2.17 3.63
C ALA A 222 18.02 -2.10 4.17
N LEU A 223 18.93 -1.48 3.42
CA LEU A 223 20.30 -1.26 3.86
C LEU A 223 20.39 -0.28 5.04
N VAL A 224 19.52 0.73 5.04
CA VAL A 224 19.41 1.75 6.09
C VAL A 224 18.00 1.74 6.63
N ALA A 225 17.84 1.40 7.91
CA ALA A 225 16.57 1.50 8.62
C ALA A 225 16.43 2.85 9.34
N PRO A 226 15.20 3.27 9.69
CA PRO A 226 15.01 4.35 10.64
C PRO A 226 15.80 4.11 11.94
N GLY A 227 16.57 5.11 12.38
CA GLY A 227 17.47 5.05 13.53
C GLY A 227 18.93 4.66 13.20
N ASP A 228 19.22 4.10 12.03
CA ASP A 228 20.60 3.80 11.64
C ASP A 228 21.42 5.07 11.39
N ARG A 229 22.72 5.00 11.66
CA ARG A 229 23.66 6.07 11.30
C ARG A 229 24.23 5.79 9.92
N VAL A 230 24.34 6.82 9.11
CA VAL A 230 24.93 6.75 7.77
C VAL A 230 26.14 7.67 7.69
N ARG A 231 27.21 7.16 7.07
CA ARG A 231 28.37 7.96 6.69
C ARG A 231 28.62 7.80 5.20
N TYR A 232 28.67 8.93 4.50
CA TYR A 232 29.06 8.93 3.09
C TYR A 232 30.57 9.03 2.96
N ARG A 233 31.14 8.24 2.06
CA ARG A 233 32.58 8.24 1.77
C ARG A 233 32.82 8.54 0.29
N ALA A 234 33.51 9.64 0.00
CA ALA A 234 33.88 9.98 -1.36
C ALA A 234 34.89 8.96 -1.94
N VAL A 235 34.60 8.42 -3.11
CA VAL A 235 35.48 7.54 -3.88
C VAL A 235 35.59 8.03 -5.34
N ARG A 236 36.70 7.72 -6.01
CA ARG A 236 36.96 8.19 -7.37
C ARG A 236 36.33 7.33 -8.46
N ASP A 237 36.19 6.04 -8.19
CA ASP A 237 35.59 5.06 -9.07
C ASP A 237 35.07 3.89 -8.22
N GLN A 238 34.08 3.15 -8.74
CA GLN A 238 33.52 1.98 -8.10
C GLN A 238 33.46 0.82 -9.09
N ALA A 239 34.31 -0.18 -8.88
CA ALA A 239 34.27 -1.42 -9.64
C ALA A 239 33.17 -2.34 -9.09
N ARG A 240 32.23 -2.74 -9.94
CA ARG A 240 31.27 -3.79 -9.61
C ARG A 240 31.96 -5.14 -9.79
N ILE A 241 32.23 -5.86 -8.70
CA ILE A 241 32.61 -7.27 -8.82
C ILE A 241 31.31 -8.05 -9.06
N SER A 242 30.94 -8.19 -10.33
CA SER A 242 29.84 -9.04 -10.74
C SER A 242 30.24 -10.50 -10.57
N ALA A 243 29.82 -11.14 -9.47
CA ALA A 243 29.53 -12.56 -9.54
C ALA A 243 28.34 -12.72 -10.49
N GLY A 244 28.56 -13.38 -11.64
CA GLY A 244 27.64 -13.36 -12.78
C GLY A 244 26.17 -13.63 -12.44
N GLY A 245 25.31 -12.67 -12.79
CA GLY A 245 23.86 -12.76 -12.69
C GLY A 245 23.24 -11.42 -13.08
N ASN A 246 22.85 -11.28 -14.35
CA ASN A 246 22.15 -10.09 -14.83
C ASN A 246 20.69 -10.16 -14.36
N THR A 247 20.39 -9.59 -13.19
CA THR A 247 19.03 -9.39 -12.68
C THR A 247 18.89 -7.97 -12.15
N ASP A 248 17.89 -7.26 -12.65
CA ASP A 248 17.44 -5.98 -12.12
C ASP A 248 17.10 -6.14 -10.61
N PRO A 249 17.62 -5.32 -9.67
CA PRO A 249 17.57 -5.61 -8.23
C PRO A 249 16.17 -5.57 -7.57
N GLY A 250 15.11 -5.31 -8.33
CA GLY A 250 13.72 -5.39 -7.86
C GLY A 250 12.90 -6.52 -8.49
N THR A 251 13.45 -7.24 -9.46
CA THR A 251 12.73 -8.31 -10.14
C THR A 251 13.24 -9.63 -9.59
N THR A 252 12.45 -10.26 -8.72
CA THR A 252 12.62 -11.70 -8.47
C THR A 252 12.63 -12.35 -9.86
N PRO A 253 13.65 -13.13 -10.25
CA PRO A 253 13.54 -13.92 -11.47
C PRO A 253 12.22 -14.67 -11.35
N ALA A 254 11.37 -14.58 -12.38
CA ALA A 254 10.14 -15.35 -12.47
C ALA A 254 10.52 -16.77 -12.05
N GLY A 255 10.11 -17.15 -10.83
CA GLY A 255 10.66 -18.31 -10.16
C GLY A 255 10.55 -19.45 -11.12
N THR A 256 11.69 -20.00 -11.54
CA THR A 256 11.76 -21.13 -12.45
C THR A 256 10.74 -22.10 -11.93
N ALA A 257 9.66 -22.29 -12.71
CA ALA A 257 8.56 -23.14 -12.34
C ALA A 257 9.18 -24.46 -11.91
N ALA A 258 9.15 -24.75 -10.61
CA ALA A 258 9.42 -26.09 -10.16
C ALA A 258 8.39 -26.91 -10.91
N THR A 259 8.85 -27.73 -11.85
CA THR A 259 8.04 -28.64 -12.65
C THR A 259 7.58 -29.73 -11.69
N GLY A 260 6.65 -29.35 -10.80
CA GLY A 260 6.02 -30.23 -9.86
C GLY A 260 5.08 -31.13 -10.66
N THR A 261 5.22 -32.43 -10.48
CA THR A 261 4.28 -33.43 -10.95
C THR A 261 2.95 -33.41 -10.17
N GLY A 262 2.77 -32.46 -9.25
CA GLY A 262 1.60 -32.32 -8.40
C GLY A 262 0.44 -31.55 -9.05
N PRO A 263 -0.68 -31.44 -8.33
CA PRO A 263 -1.85 -30.68 -8.79
C PRO A 263 -1.53 -29.19 -8.97
N ALA A 264 -2.01 -28.59 -10.05
CA ALA A 264 -1.76 -27.20 -10.41
C ALA A 264 -2.92 -26.61 -11.24
N VAL A 265 -2.94 -25.29 -11.39
CA VAL A 265 -3.69 -24.61 -12.44
C VAL A 265 -2.72 -24.02 -13.45
N VAL A 266 -2.94 -24.30 -14.73
CA VAL A 266 -2.11 -23.83 -15.84
C VAL A 266 -2.85 -22.70 -16.55
N ILE A 267 -2.23 -21.53 -16.62
CA ILE A 267 -2.83 -20.34 -17.25
C ILE A 267 -2.72 -20.48 -18.77
N GLU A 268 -3.85 -20.56 -19.46
CA GLU A 268 -3.88 -20.57 -20.94
C GLU A 268 -3.97 -19.14 -21.47
N HIS A 269 -4.84 -18.33 -20.87
CA HIS A 269 -4.95 -16.90 -21.14
C HIS A 269 -5.14 -16.13 -19.84
N PRO A 270 -4.33 -15.10 -19.55
CA PRO A 270 -4.40 -14.40 -18.26
C PRO A 270 -5.54 -13.36 -18.17
N GLY A 271 -6.31 -13.14 -19.24
CA GLY A 271 -7.17 -11.97 -19.36
C GLY A 271 -6.38 -10.67 -19.47
N LEU A 272 -7.00 -9.54 -19.12
CA LEU A 272 -6.30 -8.24 -19.12
C LEU A 272 -5.18 -8.19 -18.07
N GLN A 273 -5.47 -8.71 -16.86
CA GLN A 273 -4.51 -8.88 -15.78
C GLN A 273 -5.06 -9.89 -14.78
N SER A 274 -4.22 -10.86 -14.39
CA SER A 274 -4.52 -11.80 -13.31
C SER A 274 -3.32 -11.89 -12.36
N LEU A 275 -3.58 -11.74 -11.06
CA LEU A 275 -2.56 -11.66 -10.01
C LEU A 275 -2.80 -12.73 -8.96
N ILE A 276 -1.73 -13.23 -8.34
CA ILE A 276 -1.83 -14.00 -7.10
C ILE A 276 -1.99 -13.01 -5.94
N GLN A 277 -3.02 -13.22 -5.13
CA GLN A 277 -3.32 -12.36 -3.99
C GLN A 277 -3.71 -13.20 -2.77
N ASP A 278 -3.09 -12.94 -1.62
CA ASP A 278 -3.65 -13.28 -0.31
C ASP A 278 -4.25 -12.02 0.34
N LEU A 279 -4.21 -11.90 1.67
CA LEU A 279 -4.72 -10.71 2.37
C LEU A 279 -3.68 -9.59 2.52
N GLY A 280 -2.50 -9.76 1.92
CA GLY A 280 -1.44 -8.75 1.90
C GLY A 280 -0.40 -8.91 3.01
N ARG A 281 0.49 -7.93 3.08
CA ARG A 281 1.65 -7.78 3.98
C ARG A 281 1.53 -6.52 4.84
N PRO A 282 0.53 -6.43 5.74
CA PRO A 282 0.43 -5.28 6.63
C PRO A 282 1.66 -5.17 7.53
N GLY A 283 1.99 -3.96 7.99
CA GLY A 283 3.10 -3.75 8.93
C GLY A 283 4.44 -3.42 8.29
N GLN A 284 4.48 -3.22 6.96
CA GLN A 284 5.74 -3.00 6.22
C GLN A 284 5.91 -1.54 5.74
N GLY A 285 5.04 -0.63 6.19
CA GLY A 285 4.99 0.76 5.74
C GLY A 285 6.31 1.53 5.92
N ASP A 286 7.02 1.33 7.04
CA ASP A 286 8.33 1.97 7.29
C ASP A 286 9.40 1.61 6.26
N LEU A 287 9.26 0.45 5.63
CA LEU A 287 10.16 0.01 4.57
C LEU A 287 9.82 0.62 3.22
N GLY A 288 8.73 1.39 3.09
CA GLY A 288 8.21 1.84 1.80
C GLY A 288 7.34 0.79 1.09
N VAL A 289 6.85 -0.22 1.81
CA VAL A 289 6.12 -1.34 1.23
C VAL A 289 4.63 -1.25 1.60
N SER A 290 3.78 -1.17 0.58
CA SER A 290 2.32 -1.21 0.76
C SER A 290 1.85 -2.61 1.20
N ALA A 291 0.70 -2.67 1.87
CA ALA A 291 0.13 -3.95 2.27
C ALA A 291 -0.28 -4.82 1.08
N ALA A 292 -0.64 -4.23 -0.08
CA ALA A 292 -1.19 -4.95 -1.23
C ALA A 292 -2.37 -5.86 -0.80
N GLY A 293 -2.45 -7.08 -1.33
CA GLY A 293 -3.54 -8.01 -1.01
C GLY A 293 -4.68 -7.96 -2.04
N ALA A 294 -5.65 -8.86 -1.89
CA ALA A 294 -6.88 -8.83 -2.67
C ALA A 294 -7.57 -7.45 -2.51
N ALA A 295 -7.83 -6.77 -3.63
CA ALA A 295 -8.41 -5.43 -3.60
C ALA A 295 -9.84 -5.43 -3.00
N ASP A 296 -10.58 -6.50 -3.25
CA ASP A 296 -11.81 -6.88 -2.55
C ASP A 296 -11.57 -8.12 -1.69
N ALA A 297 -10.93 -7.89 -0.55
CA ALA A 297 -10.65 -8.91 0.45
C ALA A 297 -11.91 -9.60 1.02
N GLY A 298 -13.11 -9.04 0.84
CA GLY A 298 -14.36 -9.70 1.22
C GLY A 298 -14.65 -10.88 0.29
N SER A 299 -14.57 -10.63 -1.01
CA SER A 299 -14.78 -11.64 -2.05
C SER A 299 -13.69 -12.71 -2.06
N ALA A 300 -12.42 -12.34 -1.84
CA ALA A 300 -11.34 -13.32 -1.68
C ALA A 300 -11.59 -14.29 -0.51
N ARG A 301 -12.02 -13.76 0.66
CA ARG A 301 -12.40 -14.59 1.81
C ARG A 301 -13.60 -15.48 1.52
N GLN A 302 -14.61 -14.98 0.81
CA GLN A 302 -15.77 -15.76 0.39
C GLN A 302 -15.36 -16.93 -0.51
N ALA A 303 -14.57 -16.68 -1.57
CA ALA A 303 -14.09 -17.74 -2.46
C ALA A 303 -13.32 -18.83 -1.70
N ASN A 304 -12.41 -18.42 -0.81
CA ASN A 304 -11.66 -19.35 0.04
C ASN A 304 -12.56 -20.18 0.96
N ARG A 305 -13.53 -19.55 1.63
CA ARG A 305 -14.43 -20.22 2.56
C ARG A 305 -15.26 -21.30 1.85
N ILE A 306 -15.77 -21.00 0.66
CA ILE A 306 -16.58 -21.93 -0.15
C ILE A 306 -15.80 -23.21 -0.47
N VAL A 307 -14.51 -23.12 -0.80
CA VAL A 307 -13.68 -24.31 -1.07
C VAL A 307 -13.10 -24.96 0.19
N GLY A 308 -13.34 -24.39 1.38
CA GLY A 308 -12.86 -24.89 2.67
C GLY A 308 -11.42 -24.47 3.02
N ASN A 309 -10.90 -23.42 2.40
CA ASN A 309 -9.58 -22.85 2.71
C ASN A 309 -9.65 -21.93 3.94
N ALA A 310 -8.49 -21.67 4.55
CA ALA A 310 -8.35 -20.55 5.48
C ALA A 310 -8.69 -19.22 4.77
N PRO A 311 -9.29 -18.24 5.46
CA PRO A 311 -9.73 -16.98 4.83
C PRO A 311 -8.63 -16.21 4.10
N GLY A 312 -7.37 -16.37 4.54
CA GLY A 312 -6.20 -15.72 3.97
C GLY A 312 -5.38 -16.57 2.99
N ALA A 313 -5.89 -17.71 2.52
CA ALA A 313 -5.21 -18.46 1.48
C ALA A 313 -5.13 -17.66 0.17
N ALA A 314 -4.09 -17.88 -0.62
CA ALA A 314 -3.90 -17.17 -1.88
C ALA A 314 -4.95 -17.59 -2.92
N VAL A 315 -5.45 -16.61 -3.66
CA VAL A 315 -6.42 -16.72 -4.76
C VAL A 315 -5.88 -16.05 -6.02
N ILE A 316 -6.47 -16.33 -7.18
CA ILE A 316 -6.26 -15.51 -8.38
C ILE A 316 -7.28 -14.37 -8.36
N GLU A 317 -6.81 -13.12 -8.38
CA GLU A 317 -7.62 -11.94 -8.67
C GLU A 317 -7.52 -11.64 -10.18
N THR A 318 -8.64 -11.66 -10.90
CA THR A 318 -8.70 -11.33 -12.34
C THR A 318 -9.51 -10.07 -12.61
N LEU A 319 -8.95 -9.19 -13.42
CA LEU A 319 -9.52 -7.90 -13.84
C LEU A 319 -10.29 -8.06 -15.15
N LEU A 320 -11.57 -7.66 -15.16
CA LEU A 320 -12.45 -7.66 -16.36
C LEU A 320 -12.64 -9.03 -17.03
N GLY A 321 -12.34 -10.14 -16.34
CA GLY A 321 -12.48 -11.49 -16.90
C GLY A 321 -11.43 -11.82 -17.96
N GLY A 322 -11.78 -12.69 -18.89
CA GLY A 322 -10.88 -13.21 -19.93
C GLY A 322 -9.85 -14.24 -19.45
N LEU A 323 -9.85 -14.58 -18.15
CA LEU A 323 -9.00 -15.62 -17.60
C LEU A 323 -9.46 -17.00 -18.09
N ARG A 324 -8.54 -17.74 -18.71
CA ARG A 324 -8.68 -19.15 -19.09
C ARG A 324 -7.60 -19.96 -18.37
N LEU A 325 -8.01 -20.91 -17.54
CA LEU A 325 -7.09 -21.78 -16.81
C LEU A 325 -7.49 -23.24 -16.97
N ARG A 326 -6.49 -24.10 -17.10
CA ARG A 326 -6.64 -25.55 -17.21
C ARG A 326 -6.24 -26.23 -15.92
N ALA A 327 -7.02 -27.21 -15.48
CA ALA A 327 -6.64 -28.02 -14.32
C ALA A 327 -5.57 -29.04 -14.68
N ARG A 328 -4.59 -29.20 -13.78
CA ARG A 328 -3.75 -30.38 -13.64
C ARG A 328 -4.11 -31.07 -12.32
N GLY A 329 -4.52 -32.32 -12.41
CA GLY A 329 -5.21 -33.02 -11.33
C GLY A 329 -6.63 -32.51 -11.12
N HIS A 330 -7.47 -33.33 -10.49
CA HIS A 330 -8.85 -32.92 -10.16
C HIS A 330 -8.86 -31.87 -9.05
N GLN A 331 -9.60 -30.78 -9.26
CA GLN A 331 -9.66 -29.64 -8.35
C GLN A 331 -11.10 -29.31 -7.94
N VAL A 332 -11.24 -28.65 -6.79
CA VAL A 332 -12.49 -27.99 -6.36
C VAL A 332 -12.22 -26.49 -6.31
N LEU A 333 -13.01 -25.72 -7.04
CA LEU A 333 -12.86 -24.27 -7.19
C LEU A 333 -14.13 -23.55 -6.72
N ALA A 334 -13.98 -22.24 -6.47
CA ALA A 334 -15.09 -21.32 -6.32
C ALA A 334 -14.75 -19.96 -6.94
N LEU A 335 -15.78 -19.30 -7.47
CA LEU A 335 -15.70 -17.92 -7.99
C LEU A 335 -16.47 -16.97 -7.08
N ALA A 336 -15.89 -15.83 -6.73
CA ALA A 336 -16.57 -14.74 -6.01
C ALA A 336 -16.18 -13.36 -6.56
N GLY A 337 -16.79 -12.29 -6.06
CA GLY A 337 -16.57 -10.92 -6.54
C GLY A 337 -17.55 -10.53 -7.63
N ALA A 338 -17.02 -10.00 -8.74
CA ALA A 338 -17.80 -9.48 -9.85
C ALA A 338 -18.78 -10.53 -10.44
N GLU A 339 -19.88 -10.04 -11.01
CA GLU A 339 -20.91 -10.85 -11.64
C GLU A 339 -20.50 -11.23 -13.07
N ALA A 340 -19.55 -12.15 -13.18
CA ALA A 340 -19.03 -12.68 -14.44
C ALA A 340 -19.66 -14.04 -14.82
N PRO A 341 -20.04 -14.26 -16.09
CA PRO A 341 -20.37 -15.59 -16.58
C PRO A 341 -19.09 -16.45 -16.60
N ALA A 342 -19.23 -17.75 -16.39
CA ALA A 342 -18.11 -18.68 -16.48
C ALA A 342 -18.56 -20.02 -17.04
N VAL A 343 -17.70 -20.64 -17.84
CA VAL A 343 -17.94 -21.92 -18.52
C VAL A 343 -16.74 -22.84 -18.34
N ILE A 344 -17.00 -24.14 -18.26
CA ILE A 344 -15.98 -25.19 -18.28
C ILE A 344 -16.10 -25.93 -19.59
N THR A 345 -15.01 -25.98 -20.35
CA THR A 345 -14.91 -26.79 -21.56
C THR A 345 -14.56 -28.23 -21.20
N ALA A 346 -15.37 -29.18 -21.67
CA ALA A 346 -15.13 -30.60 -21.43
C ALA A 346 -13.91 -31.12 -22.21
N VAL A 347 -13.26 -32.14 -21.67
CA VAL A 347 -12.18 -32.87 -22.36
C VAL A 347 -12.66 -34.21 -22.91
N ALA A 348 -12.01 -34.68 -23.98
CA ALA A 348 -12.29 -35.99 -24.56
C ALA A 348 -12.07 -37.10 -23.53
N GLY A 349 -13.06 -37.98 -23.36
CA GLY A 349 -13.05 -39.03 -22.33
C GLY A 349 -13.50 -38.57 -20.93
N GLY A 350 -13.85 -37.28 -20.77
CA GLY A 350 -14.44 -36.71 -19.56
C GLY A 350 -15.97 -36.67 -19.59
N LEU A 351 -16.55 -35.67 -18.91
CA LEU A 351 -18.00 -35.43 -18.95
C LEU A 351 -18.49 -35.03 -20.35
N PRO A 352 -19.75 -35.33 -20.71
CA PRO A 352 -20.21 -35.28 -22.10
C PRO A 352 -20.50 -33.88 -22.66
N ALA A 353 -20.42 -32.81 -21.86
CA ALA A 353 -20.77 -31.46 -22.31
C ALA A 353 -20.08 -30.36 -21.48
N ASP A 354 -19.94 -29.19 -22.10
CA ASP A 354 -19.54 -27.96 -21.44
C ASP A 354 -20.50 -27.58 -20.31
N ARG A 355 -19.97 -26.99 -19.24
CA ARG A 355 -20.73 -26.71 -18.02
C ARG A 355 -20.73 -25.23 -17.71
N VAL A 356 -21.90 -24.65 -17.51
CA VAL A 356 -22.02 -23.30 -16.94
C VAL A 356 -21.69 -23.37 -15.46
N VAL A 357 -20.86 -22.45 -14.99
CA VAL A 357 -20.41 -22.39 -13.60
C VAL A 357 -21.27 -21.39 -12.83
N ALA A 358 -21.88 -21.87 -11.75
CA ALA A 358 -22.51 -20.99 -10.77
C ALA A 358 -21.43 -20.28 -9.93
N ARG A 359 -21.57 -18.95 -9.78
CA ARG A 359 -20.73 -18.17 -8.87
C ARG A 359 -21.13 -18.44 -7.42
N ARG A 360 -20.17 -18.26 -6.51
CA ARG A 360 -20.32 -18.41 -5.06
C ARG A 360 -20.82 -19.81 -4.65
N THR A 361 -20.52 -20.80 -5.46
CA THR A 361 -20.84 -22.21 -5.24
C THR A 361 -19.56 -23.01 -5.52
N PRO A 362 -19.26 -24.07 -4.75
CA PRO A 362 -18.12 -24.92 -5.08
C PRO A 362 -18.43 -25.73 -6.34
N PHE A 363 -17.44 -25.89 -7.22
CA PHE A 363 -17.57 -26.75 -8.40
C PHE A 363 -16.28 -27.53 -8.66
N ALA A 364 -16.42 -28.71 -9.25
CA ALA A 364 -15.30 -29.52 -9.68
C ALA A 364 -14.78 -29.06 -11.05
N LEU A 365 -13.47 -28.90 -11.16
CA LEU A 365 -12.74 -28.78 -12.42
C LEU A 365 -11.84 -30.01 -12.54
N TYR A 366 -12.18 -30.93 -13.44
CA TYR A 366 -11.47 -32.18 -13.60
C TYR A 366 -10.16 -31.99 -14.37
N ASP A 367 -9.24 -32.94 -14.21
CA ASP A 367 -7.94 -32.90 -14.89
C ASP A 367 -8.12 -32.68 -16.40
N GLY A 368 -7.37 -31.71 -16.93
CA GLY A 368 -7.44 -31.31 -18.33
C GLY A 368 -8.56 -30.34 -18.71
N GLU A 369 -9.64 -30.22 -17.91
CA GLU A 369 -10.72 -29.26 -18.21
C GLU A 369 -10.24 -27.82 -18.07
N VAL A 370 -10.86 -26.94 -18.87
CA VAL A 370 -10.53 -25.50 -18.93
C VAL A 370 -11.71 -24.70 -18.39
N LEU A 371 -11.45 -23.88 -17.37
CA LEU A 371 -12.36 -22.85 -16.89
C LEU A 371 -12.09 -21.54 -17.64
N GLU A 372 -13.13 -20.94 -18.19
CA GLU A 372 -13.12 -19.62 -18.80
C GLU A 372 -14.07 -18.68 -18.04
N ILE A 373 -13.56 -17.51 -17.65
CA ILE A 373 -14.32 -16.44 -17.01
C ILE A 373 -14.54 -15.33 -18.04
N GLY A 374 -15.81 -15.06 -18.37
CA GLY A 374 -16.18 -13.99 -19.29
C GLY A 374 -16.17 -12.60 -18.66
N GLU A 375 -16.56 -11.60 -19.45
CA GLU A 375 -16.62 -10.20 -19.01
C GLU A 375 -17.69 -10.00 -17.91
N PRO A 376 -17.38 -9.30 -16.80
CA PRO A 376 -18.34 -9.05 -15.73
C PRO A 376 -19.45 -8.09 -16.15
N THR A 377 -20.70 -8.42 -15.80
CA THR A 377 -21.88 -7.55 -16.00
C THR A 377 -22.09 -6.53 -14.87
N ALA A 378 -21.47 -6.77 -13.72
CA ALA A 378 -21.43 -5.87 -12.57
C ALA A 378 -20.18 -6.18 -11.75
N GLY A 379 -19.56 -5.16 -11.17
CA GLY A 379 -18.25 -5.28 -10.53
C GLY A 379 -17.11 -5.28 -11.56
N LEU A 380 -15.88 -5.41 -11.06
CA LEU A 380 -14.66 -5.28 -11.85
C LEU A 380 -13.71 -6.46 -11.70
N ARG A 381 -13.66 -7.07 -10.50
CA ARG A 381 -12.68 -8.10 -10.13
C ARG A 381 -13.35 -9.40 -9.69
N THR A 382 -12.95 -10.51 -10.30
CA THR A 382 -13.38 -11.87 -9.90
C THR A 382 -12.23 -12.58 -9.17
N TYR A 383 -12.57 -13.36 -8.15
CA TYR A 383 -11.61 -14.12 -7.36
C TYR A 383 -11.81 -15.61 -7.58
N VAL A 384 -10.73 -16.32 -7.91
CA VAL A 384 -10.71 -17.77 -8.10
C VAL A 384 -9.96 -18.39 -6.92
N ALA A 385 -10.68 -19.13 -6.08
CA ALA A 385 -10.07 -19.95 -5.05
C ALA A 385 -9.99 -21.41 -5.51
N VAL A 386 -8.89 -22.07 -5.20
CA VAL A 386 -8.71 -23.51 -5.40
C VAL A 386 -8.55 -24.17 -4.03
N ARG A 387 -9.26 -25.27 -3.78
CA ARG A 387 -9.17 -26.02 -2.52
C ARG A 387 -7.74 -26.49 -2.28
N GLY A 388 -7.19 -26.16 -1.11
CA GLY A 388 -5.77 -26.34 -0.76
C GLY A 388 -4.97 -25.03 -0.79
N GLY A 389 -5.51 -23.99 -1.44
CA GLY A 389 -4.84 -22.71 -1.65
C GLY A 389 -3.82 -22.76 -2.79
N LEU A 390 -3.48 -21.60 -3.32
CA LEU A 390 -2.46 -21.48 -4.35
C LEU A 390 -1.07 -21.29 -3.73
N GLU A 391 -0.08 -21.96 -4.29
CA GLU A 391 1.31 -21.75 -3.92
C GLU A 391 1.96 -20.68 -4.81
N ALA A 392 2.83 -19.89 -4.20
CA ALA A 392 3.57 -18.78 -4.80
C ALA A 392 4.72 -18.37 -3.86
N ASN A 393 5.67 -17.57 -4.33
CA ASN A 393 6.74 -17.10 -3.44
C ASN A 393 6.18 -16.20 -2.33
N VAL A 394 6.62 -16.44 -1.09
CA VAL A 394 6.27 -15.60 0.07
C VAL A 394 7.31 -14.50 0.19
N VAL A 395 6.88 -13.24 0.06
CA VAL A 395 7.73 -12.05 0.18
C VAL A 395 7.17 -11.18 1.29
N LEU A 396 7.99 -10.96 2.33
CA LEU A 396 7.62 -10.22 3.54
C LEU A 396 6.32 -10.74 4.17
N GLY A 397 6.23 -12.06 4.33
CA GLY A 397 5.09 -12.72 4.96
C GLY A 397 3.83 -12.88 4.10
N SER A 398 3.85 -12.45 2.82
CA SER A 398 2.68 -12.52 1.92
C SER A 398 3.02 -13.04 0.53
N ARG A 399 2.06 -13.70 -0.09
CA ARG A 399 2.06 -14.21 -1.47
C ARG A 399 1.48 -13.21 -2.48
N SER A 400 1.10 -12.01 -2.05
CA SER A 400 0.45 -11.02 -2.92
C SER A 400 1.38 -10.31 -3.89
N THR A 401 0.92 -10.06 -5.09
CA THR A 401 1.57 -9.09 -5.99
C THR A 401 1.29 -7.66 -5.52
N ASP A 402 2.35 -6.87 -5.28
CA ASP A 402 2.30 -5.41 -5.15
C ASP A 402 2.72 -4.79 -6.49
N THR A 403 1.77 -4.20 -7.21
CA THR A 403 2.02 -3.63 -8.55
C THR A 403 2.76 -2.29 -8.51
N MET A 404 2.70 -1.56 -7.39
CA MET A 404 3.45 -0.31 -7.21
C MET A 404 4.93 -0.62 -6.95
N SER A 405 5.19 -1.51 -5.99
CA SER A 405 6.55 -1.80 -5.53
C SER A 405 7.25 -2.85 -6.38
N GLY A 406 6.50 -3.66 -7.14
CA GLY A 406 7.04 -4.81 -7.88
C GLY A 406 7.41 -5.98 -6.96
N LEU A 407 6.75 -6.10 -5.80
CA LEU A 407 7.03 -7.15 -4.81
C LEU A 407 6.05 -8.32 -4.95
N GLY A 408 6.51 -9.51 -4.57
CA GLY A 408 5.74 -10.74 -4.67
C GLY A 408 5.74 -11.35 -6.08
N PRO A 409 4.82 -12.26 -6.37
CA PRO A 409 4.75 -12.92 -7.68
C PRO A 409 4.47 -11.93 -8.81
N ALA A 410 5.09 -12.15 -9.97
CA ALA A 410 4.78 -11.38 -11.17
C ALA A 410 3.33 -11.63 -11.63
N PRO A 411 2.72 -10.68 -12.38
CA PRO A 411 1.44 -10.93 -13.05
C PRO A 411 1.46 -12.22 -13.87
N LEU A 412 0.37 -12.98 -13.81
CA LEU A 412 0.27 -14.26 -14.49
C LEU A 412 0.30 -14.06 -16.02
N VAL A 413 1.02 -14.93 -16.71
CA VAL A 413 1.09 -14.97 -18.18
C VAL A 413 0.70 -16.36 -18.70
N ALA A 414 0.39 -16.46 -19.99
CA ALA A 414 0.12 -17.76 -20.62
C ALA A 414 1.29 -18.74 -20.40
N GLY A 415 0.98 -19.99 -20.10
CA GLY A 415 1.94 -21.03 -19.74
C GLY A 415 2.38 -21.02 -18.26
N THR A 416 1.98 -20.03 -17.46
CA THR A 416 2.29 -20.04 -16.02
C THR A 416 1.59 -21.21 -15.36
N GLU A 417 2.34 -22.01 -14.60
CA GLU A 417 1.80 -23.09 -13.78
C GLU A 417 1.81 -22.65 -12.32
N VAL A 418 0.63 -22.59 -11.69
CA VAL A 418 0.48 -22.23 -10.29
C VAL A 418 0.17 -23.50 -9.50
N PRO A 419 1.10 -24.00 -8.67
CA PRO A 419 0.86 -25.20 -7.89
C PRO A 419 -0.27 -25.00 -6.89
N VAL A 420 -0.99 -26.08 -6.59
CA VAL A 420 -2.05 -26.10 -5.58
C VAL A 420 -1.49 -26.77 -4.33
N GLY A 421 -1.64 -26.09 -3.19
CA GLY A 421 -1.10 -26.55 -1.92
C GLY A 421 -1.76 -27.82 -1.38
N ALA A 422 -1.07 -28.48 -0.47
CA ALA A 422 -1.62 -29.62 0.24
C ALA A 422 -2.79 -29.20 1.15
N ARG A 423 -3.80 -30.07 1.26
CA ARG A 423 -4.94 -29.84 2.15
C ARG A 423 -4.49 -29.88 3.61
N ALA A 424 -4.68 -28.80 4.34
CA ALA A 424 -4.46 -28.77 5.79
C ALA A 424 -5.68 -29.36 6.53
N GLY A 425 -5.55 -30.60 7.02
CA GLY A 425 -6.57 -31.26 7.83
C GLY A 425 -7.89 -31.57 7.12
N TYR A 426 -8.94 -31.80 7.91
CA TYR A 426 -10.28 -32.15 7.43
C TYR A 426 -11.21 -30.93 7.44
N ALA A 427 -11.00 -29.98 6.51
CA ALA A 427 -11.91 -28.85 6.32
C ALA A 427 -13.03 -29.21 5.33
N ALA A 428 -14.31 -29.03 5.70
CA ALA A 428 -15.42 -29.27 4.78
C ALA A 428 -15.41 -28.28 3.60
N VAL A 429 -15.92 -28.71 2.44
CA VAL A 429 -16.31 -27.77 1.37
C VAL A 429 -17.61 -27.10 1.80
N GLY A 430 -17.71 -25.79 1.64
CA GLY A 430 -18.88 -25.01 2.03
C GLY A 430 -20.06 -25.19 1.06
N SER A 431 -21.24 -24.72 1.48
CA SER A 431 -22.40 -24.59 0.59
C SER A 431 -22.27 -23.38 -0.33
N ASP A 432 -23.27 -23.18 -1.20
CA ASP A 432 -23.42 -21.93 -1.91
C ASP A 432 -23.65 -20.75 -0.94
N GLU A 433 -23.08 -19.59 -1.27
CA GLU A 433 -23.21 -18.37 -0.48
C GLU A 433 -23.92 -17.26 -1.29
N PRO A 434 -24.73 -16.40 -0.64
CA PRO A 434 -25.29 -15.23 -1.29
C PRO A 434 -24.19 -14.20 -1.63
N PRO A 435 -24.46 -13.25 -2.55
CA PRO A 435 -23.57 -12.12 -2.75
C PRO A 435 -23.44 -11.30 -1.46
N LEU A 436 -22.21 -10.90 -1.11
CA LEU A 436 -21.93 -10.07 0.08
C LEU A 436 -22.61 -8.70 0.00
N ARG A 437 -22.85 -8.20 -1.22
CA ARG A 437 -23.41 -6.88 -1.52
C ARG A 437 -23.77 -6.79 -3.00
N ARG A 438 -24.55 -5.77 -3.37
CA ARG A 438 -24.81 -5.43 -4.76
C ARG A 438 -23.55 -4.87 -5.41
N MET A 439 -23.12 -5.44 -6.53
CA MET A 439 -21.93 -4.98 -7.25
C MET A 439 -22.21 -3.70 -8.04
N PRO A 440 -21.24 -2.76 -8.15
CA PRO A 440 -21.37 -1.56 -8.97
C PRO A 440 -21.57 -1.88 -10.44
N ARG A 441 -22.19 -0.98 -11.19
CA ARG A 441 -22.36 -1.10 -12.64
C ARG A 441 -21.93 0.19 -13.32
N SER A 442 -21.46 0.09 -14.56
CA SER A 442 -21.26 1.27 -15.39
C SER A 442 -22.58 2.05 -15.54
N GLY A 443 -22.52 3.37 -15.45
CA GLY A 443 -23.69 4.25 -15.47
C GLY A 443 -24.54 4.29 -14.19
N ALA A 444 -24.28 3.46 -13.19
CA ALA A 444 -24.95 3.50 -11.90
C ALA A 444 -24.14 4.25 -10.84
N THR A 445 -24.82 4.93 -9.93
CA THR A 445 -24.20 5.62 -8.79
C THR A 445 -24.06 4.67 -7.60
N THR A 446 -22.86 4.57 -7.06
CA THR A 446 -22.52 3.80 -5.86
C THR A 446 -22.19 4.76 -4.72
N GLU A 447 -22.80 4.55 -3.55
CA GLU A 447 -22.52 5.37 -2.37
C GLU A 447 -21.37 4.78 -1.55
N LEU A 448 -20.40 5.62 -1.16
CA LEU A 448 -19.30 5.26 -0.28
C LEU A 448 -19.26 6.19 0.92
N ARG A 449 -19.19 5.63 2.13
CA ARG A 449 -19.12 6.42 3.37
C ARG A 449 -17.69 6.90 3.61
N VAL A 450 -17.55 8.18 3.93
CA VAL A 450 -16.25 8.86 4.10
C VAL A 450 -16.21 9.56 5.44
N VAL A 451 -15.14 9.32 6.21
CA VAL A 451 -14.82 10.12 7.38
C VAL A 451 -13.95 11.30 6.94
N PRO A 452 -14.32 12.56 7.20
CA PRO A 452 -13.47 13.72 6.90
C PRO A 452 -12.09 13.63 7.56
N GLY A 453 -11.09 14.21 6.91
CA GLY A 453 -9.72 14.26 7.40
C GLY A 453 -8.78 13.21 6.80
N PRO A 454 -7.47 13.27 7.11
CA PRO A 454 -6.83 14.11 8.15
C PRO A 454 -6.60 15.58 7.77
N ARG A 455 -6.80 15.96 6.50
CA ARG A 455 -6.50 17.30 5.97
C ARG A 455 -7.75 17.97 5.37
N ASP A 456 -8.93 17.73 5.94
CA ASP A 456 -10.17 18.40 5.55
C ASP A 456 -10.14 19.92 5.79
N ASP A 457 -9.29 20.40 6.70
CA ASP A 457 -8.98 21.81 6.92
C ASP A 457 -8.33 22.52 5.72
N TRP A 458 -7.80 21.76 4.75
CA TRP A 458 -7.31 22.32 3.47
C TRP A 458 -8.44 22.66 2.49
N PHE A 459 -9.68 22.25 2.79
CA PHE A 459 -10.85 22.40 1.92
C PHE A 459 -12.00 23.12 2.62
N GLY A 460 -12.08 23.02 3.96
CA GLY A 460 -13.12 23.60 4.77
C GLY A 460 -14.53 23.03 4.48
N PRO A 461 -15.57 23.60 5.11
CA PRO A 461 -16.94 23.12 4.96
C PRO A 461 -17.41 23.10 3.50
N ALA A 462 -17.09 24.13 2.71
CA ALA A 462 -17.51 24.23 1.32
C ALA A 462 -16.92 23.11 0.44
N GLY A 463 -15.68 22.68 0.70
CA GLY A 463 -15.08 21.56 -0.01
C GLY A 463 -15.66 20.21 0.40
N LEU A 464 -16.02 20.03 1.67
CA LEU A 464 -16.72 18.82 2.14
C LEU A 464 -18.14 18.73 1.57
N ASP A 465 -18.88 19.85 1.56
CA ASP A 465 -20.20 19.94 0.93
C ASP A 465 -20.11 19.61 -0.56
N ARG A 466 -19.07 20.10 -1.26
CA ARG A 466 -18.83 19.76 -2.67
C ARG A 466 -18.47 18.29 -2.87
N LEU A 467 -17.64 17.72 -2.00
CA LEU A 467 -17.27 16.30 -2.07
C LEU A 467 -18.50 15.39 -2.01
N ALA A 468 -19.44 15.69 -1.10
CA ALA A 468 -20.63 14.88 -0.85
C ALA A 468 -21.84 15.25 -1.72
N GLY A 469 -21.89 16.49 -2.20
CA GLY A 469 -23.03 17.04 -2.94
C GLY A 469 -23.09 16.68 -4.41
N GLN A 470 -22.05 16.06 -4.98
CA GLN A 470 -21.98 15.71 -6.40
C GLN A 470 -21.59 14.25 -6.66
N ASP A 471 -21.86 13.79 -7.88
CA ASP A 471 -21.40 12.49 -8.37
C ASP A 471 -20.00 12.63 -8.98
N TRP A 472 -19.15 11.66 -8.68
CA TRP A 472 -17.80 11.53 -9.20
C TRP A 472 -17.76 10.40 -10.22
N HIS A 473 -17.19 10.66 -11.39
CA HIS A 473 -17.07 9.67 -12.45
C HIS A 473 -15.75 8.90 -12.35
N VAL A 474 -15.83 7.57 -12.38
CA VAL A 474 -14.65 6.69 -12.36
C VAL A 474 -14.01 6.66 -13.74
N THR A 475 -12.75 7.09 -13.84
CA THR A 475 -12.03 7.16 -15.13
C THR A 475 -11.35 5.83 -15.47
N ASP A 476 -10.99 5.67 -16.75
CA ASP A 476 -10.23 4.53 -17.27
C ASP A 476 -8.76 4.46 -16.78
N GLN A 477 -8.28 5.54 -16.15
CA GLN A 477 -6.95 5.62 -15.52
C GLN A 477 -6.91 4.97 -14.12
N SER A 478 -8.02 4.37 -13.68
CA SER A 478 -8.14 3.70 -12.38
C SER A 478 -7.46 2.33 -12.39
N ASN A 479 -6.78 1.98 -11.30
CA ASN A 479 -6.06 0.71 -11.17
C ASN A 479 -6.05 0.22 -9.70
N ARG A 480 -5.14 -0.69 -9.34
CA ARG A 480 -5.00 -1.20 -7.95
C ARG A 480 -4.40 -0.20 -6.96
N ILE A 481 -3.71 0.83 -7.44
CA ILE A 481 -3.15 1.91 -6.62
C ILE A 481 -4.29 2.84 -6.17
N GLY A 482 -5.19 3.19 -7.08
CA GLY A 482 -6.35 3.99 -6.74
C GLY A 482 -7.39 4.16 -7.86
N VAL A 483 -8.59 4.52 -7.44
CA VAL A 483 -9.69 4.95 -8.32
C VAL A 483 -9.52 6.44 -8.60
N ARG A 484 -9.34 6.79 -9.88
CA ARG A 484 -9.20 8.19 -10.29
C ARG A 484 -10.55 8.75 -10.66
N LEU A 485 -10.89 9.88 -10.05
CA LEU A 485 -12.21 10.46 -10.17
C LEU A 485 -12.15 11.73 -11.01
N ALA A 486 -13.06 11.82 -11.96
CA ALA A 486 -13.39 13.07 -12.64
C ALA A 486 -14.70 13.62 -12.07
N VAL A 487 -14.94 14.90 -12.30
CA VAL A 487 -16.27 15.47 -12.12
C VAL A 487 -17.22 14.74 -13.08
N SER A 488 -18.31 14.16 -12.57
CA SER A 488 -19.30 13.55 -13.45
C SER A 488 -19.96 14.65 -14.29
N PRO A 489 -20.14 14.48 -15.61
CA PRO A 489 -20.92 15.42 -16.40
C PRO A 489 -22.33 15.53 -15.82
N GLY A 490 -22.65 16.68 -15.21
CA GLY A 490 -23.97 16.98 -14.67
C GLY A 490 -25.02 17.23 -15.75
N ARG A 491 -26.26 17.49 -15.30
CA ARG A 491 -27.33 18.00 -16.19
C ARG A 491 -27.11 19.47 -16.57
N THR A 492 -26.34 20.23 -15.79
CA THR A 492 -26.04 21.65 -16.01
C THR A 492 -24.53 21.92 -15.84
N PRO A 493 -23.86 22.61 -16.77
CA PRO A 493 -22.41 22.84 -16.76
C PRO A 493 -21.86 23.62 -15.56
N GLU A 494 -22.71 24.32 -14.80
CA GLU A 494 -22.31 25.23 -13.72
C GLU A 494 -22.26 24.58 -12.32
N ALA A 495 -22.81 23.38 -12.15
CA ALA A 495 -23.00 22.77 -10.84
C ALA A 495 -21.81 21.95 -10.34
N ASP A 496 -21.11 21.24 -11.23
CA ASP A 496 -20.11 20.26 -10.83
C ASP A 496 -18.70 20.78 -11.12
N LYS A 497 -17.86 20.89 -10.08
CA LYS A 497 -16.48 21.44 -10.17
C LYS A 497 -15.49 20.60 -9.37
N PRO A 498 -14.19 20.63 -9.71
CA PRO A 498 -13.14 20.08 -8.85
C PRO A 498 -13.16 20.71 -7.45
N LEU A 499 -12.52 20.04 -6.49
CA LEU A 499 -12.32 20.59 -5.15
C LEU A 499 -11.30 21.73 -5.20
N GLU A 500 -11.54 22.78 -4.41
CA GLU A 500 -10.66 23.94 -4.31
C GLU A 500 -9.96 23.90 -2.95
N ARG A 501 -8.63 24.06 -2.97
CA ARG A 501 -7.85 24.19 -1.73
C ARG A 501 -8.00 25.62 -1.21
N ILE A 502 -8.25 25.76 0.09
CA ILE A 502 -8.30 27.06 0.78
C ILE A 502 -6.97 27.41 1.46
N GLN A 503 -6.03 26.47 1.51
CA GLN A 503 -4.66 26.67 1.99
C GLN A 503 -3.68 26.57 0.83
N GLU A 504 -2.77 27.54 0.76
CA GLU A 504 -1.65 27.57 -0.20
C GLU A 504 -0.43 26.85 0.38
N GLY A 505 0.47 26.40 -0.50
CA GLY A 505 1.74 25.75 -0.13
C GLY A 505 1.78 24.23 -0.34
N GLU A 506 2.95 23.67 -0.05
CA GLU A 506 3.22 22.23 -0.12
C GLU A 506 3.00 21.58 1.25
N LEU A 507 2.34 20.41 1.24
CA LEU A 507 2.22 19.59 2.44
C LEU A 507 3.47 18.69 2.51
N ALA A 508 4.12 18.67 3.67
CA ALA A 508 5.17 17.69 3.94
C ALA A 508 4.60 16.27 3.72
N SER A 509 5.45 15.32 3.34
CA SER A 509 4.96 13.95 3.11
C SER A 509 4.42 13.35 4.41
N GLU A 510 3.23 12.78 4.34
CA GLU A 510 2.52 12.16 5.47
C GLU A 510 2.15 10.72 5.11
N GLY A 511 1.94 9.89 6.13
CA GLY A 511 1.45 8.53 5.92
C GLY A 511 0.04 8.50 5.32
N ALA A 512 -0.14 7.67 4.31
CA ALA A 512 -1.42 7.45 3.64
C ALA A 512 -1.94 6.04 3.94
N VAL A 513 -3.25 5.87 3.87
CA VAL A 513 -3.93 4.59 4.11
C VAL A 513 -4.89 4.25 2.97
N ALA A 514 -5.17 2.96 2.77
CA ALA A 514 -6.22 2.53 1.87
C ALA A 514 -7.55 3.18 2.26
N GLY A 515 -8.25 3.74 1.26
CA GLY A 515 -9.44 4.55 1.46
C GLY A 515 -9.23 6.05 1.44
N ALA A 516 -7.99 6.53 1.55
CA ALA A 516 -7.70 7.96 1.50
C ALA A 516 -8.14 8.56 0.15
N LEU A 517 -8.89 9.66 0.22
CA LEU A 517 -9.23 10.53 -0.90
C LEU A 517 -8.18 11.64 -0.98
N GLN A 518 -7.09 11.33 -1.66
CA GLN A 518 -6.02 12.30 -1.88
C GLN A 518 -6.40 13.27 -2.99
N VAL A 519 -6.17 14.57 -2.79
CA VAL A 519 -6.57 15.62 -3.75
C VAL A 519 -5.34 16.39 -4.23
N PRO A 520 -4.87 16.12 -5.46
CA PRO A 520 -3.79 16.89 -6.10
C PRO A 520 -4.21 18.33 -6.43
N PRO A 521 -3.30 19.19 -6.92
CA PRO A 521 -3.61 20.57 -7.31
C PRO A 521 -4.76 20.71 -8.33
N SER A 522 -5.01 19.68 -9.13
CA SER A 522 -6.16 19.64 -10.06
C SER A 522 -7.54 19.67 -9.39
N GLY A 523 -7.63 19.41 -8.08
CA GLY A 523 -8.89 19.29 -7.35
C GLY A 523 -9.67 18.00 -7.58
N LEU A 524 -9.13 17.08 -8.40
CA LEU A 524 -9.75 15.80 -8.73
C LEU A 524 -9.27 14.69 -7.77
N PRO A 525 -10.15 14.12 -6.93
CA PRO A 525 -9.72 13.15 -5.93
C PRO A 525 -9.24 11.83 -6.54
N VAL A 526 -8.27 11.21 -5.86
CA VAL A 526 -7.83 9.84 -6.11
C VAL A 526 -8.11 9.03 -4.84
N LEU A 527 -8.97 8.02 -4.97
CA LEU A 527 -9.29 7.10 -3.88
C LEU A 527 -8.27 5.96 -3.84
N PHE A 528 -7.43 5.93 -2.81
CA PHE A 528 -6.40 4.90 -2.63
C PHE A 528 -6.98 3.51 -2.35
N LEU A 529 -6.45 2.50 -3.05
CA LEU A 529 -6.83 1.09 -2.95
C LEU A 529 -5.65 0.25 -2.40
N ALA A 530 -5.59 -1.05 -2.68
CA ALA A 530 -4.67 -1.99 -2.04
C ALA A 530 -3.18 -1.69 -2.25
N ASP A 531 -2.80 -1.16 -3.42
CA ASP A 531 -1.39 -0.92 -3.79
C ASP A 531 -1.04 0.59 -3.69
N HIS A 532 -1.71 1.31 -2.78
CA HIS A 532 -1.51 2.74 -2.58
C HIS A 532 -0.09 3.08 -2.07
N PRO A 533 0.43 4.30 -2.32
CA PRO A 533 1.71 4.70 -1.76
C PRO A 533 1.59 4.82 -0.24
N VAL A 534 2.65 4.46 0.50
CA VAL A 534 2.62 4.51 1.96
C VAL A 534 2.75 5.95 2.48
N THR A 535 3.43 6.84 1.73
CA THR A 535 3.48 8.28 2.03
C THR A 535 3.03 9.12 0.82
N GLY A 536 2.56 10.35 1.08
CA GLY A 536 2.19 11.29 0.02
C GLY A 536 2.23 12.75 0.47
N GLY A 537 2.46 13.67 -0.46
CA GLY A 537 2.54 15.13 -0.20
C GLY A 537 1.32 15.93 -0.64
N TYR A 538 0.19 15.27 -0.91
CA TYR A 538 -1.07 15.93 -1.23
C TYR A 538 -2.09 15.71 -0.12
N PRO A 539 -2.94 16.71 0.17
CA PRO A 539 -3.88 16.63 1.27
C PRO A 539 -4.94 15.55 1.02
N VAL A 540 -5.27 14.81 2.07
CA VAL A 540 -6.35 13.83 2.10
C VAL A 540 -7.58 14.48 2.72
N VAL A 541 -8.61 14.70 1.91
CA VAL A 541 -9.86 15.38 2.33
C VAL A 541 -10.74 14.50 3.21
N GLY A 542 -10.64 13.18 3.05
CA GLY A 542 -11.41 12.20 3.78
C GLY A 542 -10.93 10.78 3.49
N VAL A 543 -11.36 9.82 4.30
CA VAL A 543 -11.03 8.40 4.16
C VAL A 543 -12.30 7.56 4.11
N VAL A 544 -12.45 6.77 3.03
CA VAL A 544 -13.53 5.79 2.89
C VAL A 544 -13.42 4.74 3.99
N VAL A 545 -14.54 4.41 4.62
CA VAL A 545 -14.55 3.42 5.71
C VAL A 545 -14.13 2.02 5.21
N PRO A 546 -13.41 1.23 6.03
CA PRO A 546 -12.90 -0.09 5.62
C PRO A 546 -13.96 -1.04 5.05
N GLU A 547 -15.20 -0.93 5.53
CA GLU A 547 -16.33 -1.76 5.11
C GLU A 547 -16.75 -1.49 3.66
N ASP A 548 -16.50 -0.27 3.15
CA ASP A 548 -16.85 0.17 1.79
C ASP A 548 -15.67 0.07 0.80
N LEU A 549 -14.43 -0.13 1.26
CA LEU A 549 -13.23 -0.25 0.39
C LEU A 549 -13.33 -1.39 -0.61
N THR A 550 -13.90 -2.48 -0.16
CA THR A 550 -14.10 -3.67 -0.97
C THR A 550 -15.18 -3.48 -2.04
N LEU A 551 -16.13 -2.55 -1.83
CA LEU A 551 -17.06 -2.07 -2.85
C LEU A 551 -16.37 -1.08 -3.81
N ALA A 552 -15.54 -0.17 -3.28
CA ALA A 552 -14.75 0.76 -4.09
C ALA A 552 -13.80 0.03 -5.07
N ALA A 553 -13.19 -1.07 -4.62
CA ALA A 553 -12.38 -1.94 -5.47
C ALA A 553 -13.16 -2.66 -6.58
N GLN A 554 -14.49 -2.59 -6.58
CA GLN A 554 -15.35 -3.19 -7.61
C GLN A 554 -15.91 -2.14 -8.59
N LEU A 555 -15.54 -0.87 -8.47
CA LEU A 555 -16.00 0.20 -9.35
C LEU A 555 -15.38 0.07 -10.76
N PRO A 556 -16.16 -0.23 -11.81
CA PRO A 556 -15.64 -0.23 -13.17
C PRO A 556 -15.49 1.20 -13.71
N PRO A 557 -14.63 1.43 -14.73
CA PRO A 557 -14.66 2.67 -15.50
C PRO A 557 -16.07 2.99 -16.02
N GLY A 558 -16.47 4.26 -15.96
CA GLY A 558 -17.83 4.69 -16.32
C GLY A 558 -18.86 4.59 -15.20
N ALA A 559 -18.53 3.99 -14.05
CA ALA A 559 -19.37 4.06 -12.87
C ALA A 559 -19.36 5.46 -12.25
N ARG A 560 -20.39 5.75 -11.45
CA ARG A 560 -20.47 6.97 -10.64
C ARG A 560 -20.34 6.64 -9.16
N VAL A 561 -19.75 7.55 -8.41
CA VAL A 561 -19.57 7.45 -6.96
C VAL A 561 -20.16 8.68 -6.31
N ARG A 562 -20.91 8.49 -5.24
CA ARG A 562 -21.33 9.58 -4.34
C ARG A 562 -20.75 9.34 -2.96
N PHE A 563 -20.12 10.35 -2.39
CA PHE A 563 -19.58 10.26 -1.04
C PHE A 563 -20.60 10.69 -0.01
N VAL A 564 -20.74 9.90 1.05
CA VAL A 564 -21.62 10.20 2.17
C VAL A 564 -20.75 10.47 3.39
N LEU A 565 -20.72 11.71 3.85
CA LEU A 565 -19.95 12.07 5.04
C LEU A 565 -20.48 11.33 6.26
N THR A 566 -19.58 10.79 7.06
CA THR A 566 -19.91 10.04 8.26
C THR A 566 -18.95 10.38 9.40
N THR A 567 -19.28 9.94 10.61
CA THR A 567 -18.49 10.18 11.81
C THR A 567 -17.73 8.93 12.23
N LEU A 568 -16.72 9.11 13.09
CA LEU A 568 -15.91 8.01 13.66
C LEU A 568 -16.75 6.95 14.37
N SER A 569 -17.95 7.31 14.85
CA SER A 569 -18.84 6.44 15.61
C SER A 569 -19.83 5.66 14.75
N ALA A 570 -19.96 5.95 13.45
CA ALA A 570 -20.98 5.32 12.61
C ALA A 570 -20.70 3.81 12.43
N THR A 571 -21.55 2.95 12.98
CA THR A 571 -21.40 1.48 12.99
C THR A 571 -22.27 0.80 11.95
N THR A 572 -23.24 1.49 11.37
CA THR A 572 -24.23 0.87 10.48
C THR A 572 -23.71 0.85 9.05
N PRO A 573 -23.66 -0.31 8.37
CA PRO A 573 -23.46 -0.41 6.92
C PRO A 573 -24.41 0.56 6.20
N SER A 574 -24.00 1.15 5.07
CA SER A 574 -24.94 1.94 4.26
C SER A 574 -26.18 1.07 3.98
N ALA A 575 -27.37 1.61 4.27
CA ALA A 575 -28.62 0.92 4.09
C ALA A 575 -28.77 0.58 2.60
N THR A 576 -28.33 -0.62 2.23
CA THR A 576 -28.37 -1.08 0.85
C THR A 576 -29.81 -1.50 0.59
N THR A 577 -30.46 -0.91 -0.42
CA THR A 577 -31.73 -1.43 -0.95
C THR A 577 -31.54 -2.94 -1.22
N PRO A 578 -32.37 -3.82 -0.64
CA PRO A 578 -32.20 -5.25 -0.81
C PRO A 578 -32.17 -5.62 -2.30
N PRO A 579 -31.41 -6.67 -2.70
CA PRO A 579 -31.56 -7.23 -4.03
C PRO A 579 -33.02 -7.65 -4.21
N GLU A 580 -33.64 -7.21 -5.30
CA GLU A 580 -34.97 -7.65 -5.69
C GLU A 580 -34.87 -9.16 -5.93
N THR A 581 -35.39 -9.96 -5.01
CA THR A 581 -35.56 -11.39 -5.22
C THR A 581 -36.66 -11.56 -6.26
N THR A 582 -36.29 -11.85 -7.50
CA THR A 582 -37.25 -12.34 -8.48
C THR A 582 -37.68 -13.74 -8.05
N PRO A 583 -38.96 -14.01 -7.72
CA PRO A 583 -39.38 -15.37 -7.45
C PRO A 583 -39.48 -16.10 -8.79
N SER A 584 -38.60 -17.06 -9.03
CA SER A 584 -38.80 -18.11 -10.03
C SER A 584 -38.78 -19.45 -9.34
N ALA A 585 -39.96 -19.98 -9.07
CA ALA A 585 -40.20 -21.41 -8.95
C ALA A 585 -41.70 -21.67 -9.22
N THR A 586 -42.00 -21.98 -10.48
CA THR A 586 -43.22 -22.69 -10.84
C THR A 586 -43.18 -24.05 -10.12
N ILE A 587 -44.07 -24.23 -9.15
CA ILE A 587 -44.26 -25.52 -8.48
C ILE A 587 -44.98 -26.44 -9.47
N PHE A 588 -44.27 -27.44 -10.00
CA PHE A 588 -44.91 -28.62 -10.58
C PHE A 588 -45.46 -29.47 -9.44
N SER A 589 -46.79 -29.56 -9.39
CA SER A 589 -47.50 -30.50 -8.52
C SER A 589 -47.50 -31.88 -9.17
N GLU A 590 -46.60 -32.77 -8.76
CA GLU A 590 -46.73 -34.21 -9.02
C GLU A 590 -47.48 -34.87 -7.86
N THR A 591 -48.67 -35.38 -8.19
CA THR A 591 -49.50 -36.21 -7.33
C THR A 591 -48.89 -37.61 -7.22
N VAL A 592 -48.49 -38.01 -6.00
CA VAL A 592 -48.13 -39.40 -5.67
C VAL A 592 -49.40 -40.15 -5.24
N PRO A 593 -49.68 -41.37 -5.74
CA PRO A 593 -50.86 -42.11 -5.34
C PRO A 593 -50.66 -42.80 -3.99
N GLU A 594 -51.69 -42.73 -3.13
CA GLU A 594 -51.79 -43.46 -1.87
C GLU A 594 -51.74 -44.98 -2.11
N ARG A 595 -50.80 -45.66 -1.43
CA ARG A 595 -50.90 -47.09 -1.13
C ARG A 595 -51.72 -47.24 0.15
N THR A 596 -52.90 -47.82 0.03
CA THR A 596 -53.62 -48.45 1.13
C THR A 596 -53.45 -49.96 1.02
N ASP A 597 -53.04 -50.57 2.13
CA ASP A 597 -53.29 -51.96 2.53
C ASP A 597 -53.01 -52.03 4.05
N PRO A 598 -53.64 -52.94 4.83
CA PRO A 598 -54.42 -54.10 4.40
C PRO A 598 -55.95 -53.97 4.58
#